data_AF-D4KWS7-F1
#
_entry.id   AF-D4KWS7-F1
#
_cell.length_a   1.000
_cell.length_b   1.000
_cell.length_c   1.000
_cell.angle_alpha   90.00
_cell.angle_beta   90.00
_cell.angle_gamma   90.00
#
_symmetry.space_group_name_H-M   'P 1'
#
loop_
_entity.id
_entity.type
_entity.pdbx_description
1 polymer ?
#
loop_
_entity_poly.entity_id
_entity_poly.type
_entity_poly.pdbx_seq_one_letter_code
_entity_poly.pdbx_strand_id
1 'polypeptide(L)'
;MGEDFLNAVRECYQLRYPQVVFSDFLWTMRSIYLPLFLTLKMELPEADLYHCVATGYAGVIGSMAKKRYGCGLMVSEHGIYTREREEELIRAKWVGGIYKNIWIEQFKKNVPARIPVCRSGNLSLQACHGTSDRTRMSGRKNKDHTERY
;
A
#
# COMPACT_ATOMS: atom_id res chain seq x y z
N MET A 1 3.78 -18.17 -7.26
CA MET A 1 4.06 -18.26 -5.82
C MET A 1 4.81 -19.56 -5.60
N GLY A 2 5.87 -19.56 -4.80
CA GLY A 2 6.78 -20.70 -4.63
C GLY A 2 6.54 -21.47 -3.34
N GLU A 3 7.49 -22.35 -3.01
CA GLU A 3 7.48 -23.22 -1.83
C GLU A 3 7.44 -22.43 -0.51
N ASP A 4 8.18 -21.32 -0.41
CA ASP A 4 8.19 -20.45 0.76
C ASP A 4 6.80 -19.91 1.12
N PHE A 5 6.01 -19.56 0.11
CA PHE A 5 4.64 -19.09 0.33
C PHE A 5 3.77 -20.22 0.91
N LEU A 6 3.88 -21.42 0.36
CA LEU A 6 3.12 -22.57 0.85
C LEU A 6 3.50 -22.90 2.30
N ASN A 7 4.79 -22.88 2.62
CA ASN A 7 5.30 -23.14 3.97
C ASN A 7 4.81 -22.08 4.97
N ALA A 8 4.92 -20.79 4.62
CA ALA A 8 4.43 -19.70 5.47
C ALA A 8 2.90 -19.75 5.69
N VAL A 9 2.12 -20.08 4.65
CA VAL A 9 0.67 -20.24 4.77
C VAL A 9 0.32 -21.45 5.63
N ARG A 10 1.05 -22.57 5.47
CA ARG A 10 0.85 -23.79 6.28
C ARG A 10 1.11 -23.54 7.76
N GLU A 11 2.21 -22.87 8.09
CA GLU A 11 2.54 -22.49 9.47
C GLU A 11 1.46 -21.57 10.06
N CYS A 12 1.06 -20.52 9.33
CA CYS A 12 0.00 -19.61 9.73
C CYS A 12 -1.34 -20.32 9.97
N TYR A 13 -1.69 -21.27 9.10
CA TYR A 13 -2.89 -22.09 9.21
C TYR A 13 -2.88 -22.93 10.49
N GLN A 14 -1.79 -23.64 10.75
CA GLN A 14 -1.64 -24.50 11.94
C GLN A 14 -1.72 -23.69 13.24
N LEU A 15 -1.18 -22.47 13.26
CA LEU A 15 -1.16 -21.62 14.44
C LEU A 15 -2.51 -20.95 14.75
N ARG A 16 -3.30 -20.57 13.74
CA ARG A 16 -4.43 -19.65 13.94
C ARG A 16 -5.79 -20.15 13.44
N TYR A 17 -5.80 -21.05 12.46
CA TYR A 17 -7.05 -21.47 11.81
C TYR A 17 -7.12 -22.99 11.56
N PRO A 18 -6.71 -23.87 12.50
CA PRO A 18 -6.76 -25.32 12.27
C PRO A 18 -8.18 -25.87 12.03
N GLN A 19 -9.21 -25.11 12.37
CA GLN A 19 -10.62 -25.45 12.24
C GLN A 19 -11.22 -25.26 10.84
N VAL A 20 -10.51 -24.63 9.90
CA VAL A 20 -11.02 -24.37 8.53
C VAL A 20 -10.43 -25.37 7.52
N VAL A 21 -10.95 -25.46 6.31
CA VAL A 21 -10.37 -26.36 5.29
C VAL A 21 -9.10 -25.74 4.73
N PHE A 22 -7.96 -26.46 4.82
CA PHE A 22 -6.66 -25.92 4.39
C PHE A 22 -6.65 -25.45 2.92
N SER A 23 -7.29 -26.18 2.01
CA SER A 23 -7.36 -25.80 0.59
C SER A 23 -7.99 -24.41 0.41
N ASP A 24 -9.16 -24.18 1.02
CA ASP A 24 -9.88 -22.91 0.95
C ASP A 24 -9.08 -21.77 1.60
N PHE A 25 -8.42 -22.06 2.72
CA PHE A 25 -7.52 -21.10 3.36
C PHE A 25 -6.33 -20.74 2.45
N LEU A 26 -5.70 -21.72 1.82
CA LEU A 26 -4.60 -21.51 0.89
C LEU A 26 -5.02 -20.65 -0.30
N TRP A 27 -6.18 -20.94 -0.90
CA TRP A 27 -6.73 -20.14 -2.00
C TRP A 27 -7.13 -18.74 -1.58
N THR A 28 -7.63 -18.58 -0.35
CA THR A 28 -7.93 -17.28 0.26
C THR A 28 -6.66 -16.45 0.39
N MET A 29 -5.62 -16.98 1.03
CA MET A 29 -4.34 -16.30 1.20
C MET A 29 -3.72 -15.97 -0.16
N ARG A 30 -3.72 -16.92 -1.10
CA ARG A 30 -3.23 -16.68 -2.45
C ARG A 30 -3.95 -15.51 -3.12
N SER A 31 -5.28 -15.43 -3.00
CA SER A 31 -6.06 -14.37 -3.63
C SER A 31 -5.77 -12.98 -3.05
N ILE A 32 -5.41 -12.90 -1.77
CA ILE A 32 -5.02 -11.65 -1.11
C ILE A 32 -3.59 -11.24 -1.47
N TYR A 33 -2.64 -12.16 -1.40
CA TYR A 33 -1.21 -11.82 -1.59
C TYR A 33 -0.79 -11.74 -3.06
N LEU A 34 -1.49 -12.39 -3.98
CA LEU A 34 -1.18 -12.29 -5.41
C LEU A 34 -1.20 -10.83 -5.92
N PRO A 35 -2.28 -10.05 -5.74
CA PRO A 35 -2.29 -8.67 -6.19
C PRO A 35 -1.23 -7.84 -5.47
N LEU A 36 -0.97 -8.07 -4.17
CA LEU A 36 0.11 -7.39 -3.45
C LEU A 36 1.47 -7.61 -4.12
N PHE A 37 1.83 -8.86 -4.42
CA PHE A 37 3.12 -9.16 -5.06
C PHE A 37 3.21 -8.65 -6.49
N LEU A 38 2.11 -8.66 -7.24
CA LEU A 38 2.08 -8.07 -8.57
C LEU A 38 2.34 -6.57 -8.49
N THR A 39 1.65 -5.88 -7.59
CA THR A 39 1.84 -4.45 -7.33
C THR A 39 3.27 -4.11 -6.89
N LEU A 40 3.90 -4.93 -6.04
CA LEU A 40 5.29 -4.72 -5.62
C LEU A 40 6.32 -4.97 -6.72
N LYS A 41 5.97 -5.74 -7.75
CA LYS A 41 6.84 -6.02 -8.91
C LYS A 41 6.73 -4.96 -10.00
N MET A 42 5.76 -4.05 -9.91
CA MET A 42 5.58 -3.01 -10.92
C MET A 42 6.75 -2.03 -10.90
N GLU A 43 7.31 -1.77 -12.06
CA GLU A 43 8.25 -0.68 -12.27
C GLU A 43 7.49 0.62 -12.39
N LEU A 44 7.89 1.62 -11.61
CA LEU A 44 7.27 2.93 -11.60
C LEU A 44 8.20 3.95 -12.24
N PRO A 45 7.68 4.80 -13.14
CA PRO A 45 8.45 5.92 -13.69
C PRO A 45 8.76 6.90 -12.56
N GLU A 46 9.97 7.46 -12.54
CA GLU A 46 10.35 8.48 -11.58
C GLU A 46 9.46 9.72 -11.72
N ALA A 47 8.98 10.24 -10.60
CA ALA A 47 8.08 11.40 -10.56
C ALA A 47 8.28 12.18 -9.27
N ASP A 48 8.05 13.50 -9.31
CA ASP A 48 8.13 14.37 -8.13
C ASP A 48 7.00 14.12 -7.12
N LEU A 49 5.86 13.61 -7.60
CA LEU A 49 4.66 13.34 -6.82
C LEU A 49 3.92 12.11 -7.35
N TYR A 50 3.61 11.17 -6.47
CA TYR A 50 2.62 10.12 -6.77
C TYR A 50 1.30 10.43 -6.09
N HIS A 51 0.21 10.24 -6.82
CA HIS A 51 -1.15 10.38 -6.32
C HIS A 51 -1.85 9.04 -6.33
N CYS A 52 -2.36 8.62 -5.18
CA CYS A 52 -3.17 7.41 -5.04
C CYS A 52 -4.61 7.81 -4.70
N VAL A 53 -5.57 7.21 -5.41
CA VAL A 53 -6.99 7.47 -5.13
C VAL A 53 -7.37 6.92 -3.74
N ALA A 54 -6.93 5.71 -3.41
CA ALA A 54 -7.29 5.03 -2.17
C ALA A 54 -6.07 4.44 -1.43
N THR A 55 -6.28 4.12 -0.16
CA THR A 55 -5.41 3.23 0.64
C THR A 55 -5.46 1.78 0.11
N GLY A 56 -4.61 0.87 0.60
CA GLY A 56 -4.53 -0.52 0.11
C GLY A 56 -3.36 -0.70 -0.87
N TYR A 57 -3.51 -1.51 -1.92
CA TYR A 57 -2.42 -1.79 -2.87
C TYR A 57 -1.85 -0.53 -3.54
N ALA A 58 -2.70 0.42 -3.93
CA ALA A 58 -2.27 1.72 -4.46
C ALA A 58 -1.42 2.50 -3.43
N GLY A 59 -1.84 2.51 -2.16
CA GLY A 59 -1.06 3.12 -1.08
C GLY A 59 0.27 2.41 -0.81
N VAL A 60 0.33 1.07 -0.94
CA VAL A 60 1.57 0.30 -0.81
C VAL A 60 2.56 0.66 -1.90
N ILE A 61 2.15 0.65 -3.17
CA ILE A 61 3.03 1.01 -4.30
C ILE A 61 3.47 2.47 -4.24
N GLY A 62 2.56 3.40 -3.91
CA GLY A 62 2.92 4.80 -3.73
C GLY A 62 3.91 5.02 -2.58
N SER A 63 3.78 4.27 -1.49
CA SER A 63 4.73 4.30 -0.36
C SER A 63 6.10 3.74 -0.75
N MET A 64 6.12 2.67 -1.54
CA MET A 64 7.35 2.12 -2.10
C MET A 64 8.03 3.13 -3.02
N ALA A 65 7.27 3.78 -3.92
CA ALA A 65 7.76 4.81 -4.84
C ALA A 65 8.40 5.98 -4.08
N LYS A 66 7.69 6.50 -3.07
CA LYS A 66 8.20 7.54 -2.17
C LYS A 66 9.52 7.15 -1.51
N LYS A 67 9.63 5.92 -1.01
CA LYS A 67 10.88 5.44 -0.39
C LYS A 67 12.01 5.28 -1.40
N ARG A 68 11.69 4.86 -2.64
CA ARG A 68 12.66 4.60 -3.70
C ARG A 68 13.21 5.89 -4.32
N TYR A 69 12.35 6.86 -4.59
CA TYR A 69 12.69 8.08 -5.33
C TYR A 69 12.77 9.34 -4.45
N GLY A 70 12.37 9.27 -3.18
CA GLY A 70 12.39 10.43 -2.28
C GLY A 70 11.33 11.50 -2.60
N CYS A 71 10.30 11.13 -3.36
CA CYS A 71 9.29 12.03 -3.90
C CYS A 71 8.09 12.26 -2.94
N GLY A 72 7.19 13.16 -3.33
CA GLY A 72 5.90 13.36 -2.67
C GLY A 72 4.96 12.16 -2.84
N LEU A 73 4.05 11.97 -1.88
CA LEU A 73 2.94 11.01 -1.97
C LEU A 73 1.67 11.67 -1.44
N MET A 74 0.61 11.68 -2.24
CA MET A 74 -0.71 12.18 -1.88
C MET A 74 -1.74 11.06 -2.00
N VAL A 75 -2.67 10.99 -1.04
CA VAL A 75 -3.83 10.09 -1.10
C VAL A 75 -5.10 10.92 -1.01
N SER A 76 -6.01 10.77 -1.98
CA SER A 76 -7.30 11.48 -1.97
C SER A 76 -8.28 10.92 -0.97
N GLU A 77 -8.41 9.58 -0.89
CA GLU A 77 -9.41 8.94 -0.03
C GLU A 77 -8.80 7.94 0.96
N HIS A 78 -9.21 8.08 2.21
CA HIS A 78 -8.76 7.23 3.30
C HIS A 78 -9.83 6.19 3.64
N GLY A 79 -9.45 4.91 3.67
CA GLY A 79 -10.31 3.86 4.20
C GLY A 79 -11.44 3.39 3.28
N ILE A 80 -11.66 4.04 2.12
CA ILE A 80 -12.64 3.56 1.13
C ILE A 80 -12.32 2.14 0.68
N TYR A 81 -11.03 1.83 0.44
CA TYR A 81 -10.60 0.50 0.03
C TYR A 81 -11.01 -0.59 1.03
N THR A 82 -10.72 -0.42 2.32
CA THR A 82 -11.07 -1.43 3.32
C THR A 82 -12.57 -1.57 3.49
N ARG A 83 -13.32 -0.45 3.40
CA ARG A 83 -14.77 -0.43 3.58
C ARG A 83 -15.49 -1.07 2.40
N GLU A 84 -15.11 -0.75 1.17
CA GLU A 84 -15.67 -1.37 -0.04
C GLU A 84 -15.41 -2.88 -0.07
N ARG A 85 -14.21 -3.32 0.33
CA ARG A 85 -13.90 -4.75 0.39
C ARG A 85 -14.67 -5.46 1.48
N GLU A 86 -14.86 -4.83 2.64
CA GLU A 86 -15.69 -5.37 3.71
C GLU A 86 -17.16 -5.49 3.25
N GLU A 87 -17.71 -4.47 2.58
CA GLU A 87 -19.06 -4.51 2.01
C GLU A 87 -19.22 -5.59 0.94
N GLU A 88 -18.23 -5.75 0.05
CA GLU A 88 -18.17 -6.81 -0.97
C GLU A 88 -18.22 -8.20 -0.33
N LEU A 89 -17.42 -8.42 0.73
CA LEU A 89 -17.37 -9.68 1.47
C LEU A 89 -18.63 -9.96 2.28
N ILE A 90 -19.26 -8.93 2.86
CA ILE A 90 -20.53 -9.08 3.57
C ILE A 90 -21.63 -9.54 2.59
N ARG A 91 -21.69 -8.96 1.38
CA ARG A 91 -22.66 -9.32 0.33
C ARG A 91 -22.35 -10.66 -0.34
N ALA A 92 -21.10 -11.11 -0.34
CA ALA A 92 -20.72 -12.39 -0.90
C ALA A 92 -21.42 -13.56 -0.19
N LYS A 93 -22.23 -14.32 -0.94
CA LYS A 93 -22.86 -15.57 -0.49
C LYS A 93 -21.88 -16.76 -0.51
N TRP A 94 -20.78 -16.63 -1.26
CA TRP A 94 -19.78 -17.68 -1.48
C TRP A 94 -18.68 -17.71 -0.41
N VAL A 95 -18.52 -16.66 0.40
CA VAL A 95 -17.64 -16.64 1.57
C VAL A 95 -18.50 -16.71 2.82
N GLY A 96 -18.41 -17.81 3.57
CA GLY A 96 -19.18 -18.03 4.80
C GLY A 96 -18.29 -18.01 6.05
N GLY A 97 -18.86 -17.56 7.19
CA GLY A 97 -18.27 -17.74 8.51
C GLY A 97 -16.88 -17.13 8.71
N ILE A 98 -15.95 -17.94 9.24
CA ILE A 98 -14.60 -17.53 9.69
C ILE A 98 -13.79 -16.88 8.55
N TYR A 99 -14.03 -17.26 7.30
CA TYR A 99 -13.27 -16.69 6.16
C TYR A 99 -13.47 -15.19 6.02
N LYS A 100 -14.67 -14.64 6.27
CA LYS A 100 -14.89 -13.18 6.19
C LYS A 100 -13.96 -12.43 7.14
N ASN A 101 -13.77 -12.95 8.35
CA ASN A 101 -12.89 -12.35 9.34
C ASN A 101 -11.43 -12.42 8.89
N ILE A 102 -10.98 -13.56 8.35
CA ILE A 102 -9.63 -13.74 7.81
C ILE A 102 -9.35 -12.70 6.72
N TRP A 103 -10.28 -12.52 5.79
CA TRP A 103 -10.18 -11.54 4.70
C TRP A 103 -10.06 -10.11 5.24
N ILE A 104 -10.96 -9.71 6.13
CA ILE A 104 -10.96 -8.36 6.74
C ILE A 104 -9.65 -8.11 7.48
N GLU A 105 -9.17 -9.07 8.27
CA GLU A 105 -7.91 -8.97 9.00
C GLU A 105 -6.72 -8.78 8.08
N GLN A 106 -6.63 -9.53 6.97
CA GLN A 106 -5.52 -9.35 6.04
C GLN A 106 -5.60 -8.01 5.29
N PHE A 107 -6.78 -7.57 4.87
CA PHE A 107 -6.92 -6.29 4.17
C PHE A 107 -6.54 -5.09 5.04
N LYS A 108 -6.85 -5.14 6.34
CA LYS A 108 -6.42 -4.10 7.29
C LYS A 108 -4.90 -3.97 7.37
N LYS A 109 -4.15 -5.07 7.19
CA LYS A 109 -2.67 -5.04 7.16
C LYS A 109 -2.11 -4.36 5.91
N ASN A 110 -2.87 -4.32 4.83
CA ASN A 110 -2.45 -3.71 3.57
C ASN A 110 -2.63 -2.18 3.53
N VAL A 111 -3.05 -1.57 4.65
CA VAL A 111 -3.15 -0.12 4.79
C VAL A 111 -1.92 0.40 5.54
N PRO A 112 -1.04 1.19 4.91
CA PRO A 112 0.15 1.69 5.58
C PRO A 112 -0.20 2.71 6.66
N ALA A 113 0.38 2.55 7.86
CA ALA A 113 0.03 3.36 9.04
C ALA A 113 0.46 4.84 8.97
N ARG A 114 1.34 5.23 8.05
CA ARG A 114 1.88 6.60 7.93
C ARG A 114 1.98 7.07 6.48
N ILE A 115 0.83 7.27 5.83
CA ILE A 115 0.80 8.04 4.58
C ILE A 115 0.27 9.44 4.91
N PRO A 116 1.01 10.53 4.59
CA PRO A 116 0.48 11.88 4.73
C PRO A 116 -0.75 12.03 3.82
N VAL A 117 -1.89 12.36 4.42
CA VAL A 117 -3.16 12.55 3.71
C VAL A 117 -3.38 14.05 3.55
N CYS A 118 -3.61 14.49 2.31
CA CYS A 118 -4.14 15.83 2.08
C CYS A 118 -5.65 15.76 2.28
N ARG A 119 -6.15 16.13 3.47
CA ARG A 119 -7.60 16.31 3.67
C ARG A 119 -8.00 17.61 3.00
N SER A 120 -8.69 17.52 1.86
CA SER A 120 -9.42 18.63 1.25
C SER A 120 -10.46 19.15 2.25
N GLY A 121 -10.12 20.15 3.04
CA GLY A 121 -11.06 20.71 4.02
C GLY A 121 -10.48 21.66 5.06
N ASN A 122 -9.17 21.66 5.29
CA ASN A 122 -8.48 22.74 6.00
C ASN A 122 -7.01 22.72 5.61
N LEU A 123 -6.56 23.78 4.93
CA LEU A 123 -5.17 24.00 4.57
C LEU A 123 -4.35 24.43 5.81
N SER A 124 -4.46 23.69 6.93
CA SER A 124 -3.48 23.80 7.99
C SER A 124 -2.35 22.83 7.66
N LEU A 125 -1.24 23.41 7.22
CA LEU A 125 0.08 22.78 7.11
C LEU A 125 0.47 22.14 8.45
N GLN A 126 -0.02 20.94 8.74
CA GLN A 126 0.53 20.05 9.77
C GLN A 126 1.14 18.82 9.10
N ALA A 127 2.18 19.04 8.30
CA ALA A 127 3.01 17.94 7.79
C ALA A 127 4.43 18.41 7.41
N CYS A 128 5.12 19.14 8.28
CA CYS A 128 6.56 19.42 8.12
C CYS A 128 7.27 19.60 9.48
N HIS A 129 7.12 18.72 10.47
CA HIS A 129 7.98 18.78 11.68
C HIS A 129 8.50 17.39 12.10
N GLY A 130 9.84 17.26 12.05
CA GLY A 130 10.69 16.21 12.66
C GLY A 130 10.94 14.99 11.78
N THR A 131 12.16 14.59 11.39
CA THR A 131 13.53 14.86 11.88
C THR A 131 14.51 14.44 10.76
N SER A 132 15.32 15.33 10.18
CA SER A 132 16.69 15.73 10.57
C SER A 132 17.79 15.11 9.67
N ASP A 133 18.63 16.02 9.16
CA ASP A 133 20.03 15.86 8.72
C ASP A 133 20.37 15.04 7.47
N ARG A 134 20.44 15.77 6.34
CA ARG A 134 21.67 15.74 5.53
C ARG A 134 21.90 17.05 4.78
N THR A 135 22.68 17.91 5.41
CA THR A 135 23.48 18.95 4.78
C THR A 135 24.30 18.35 3.64
N ARG A 136 24.02 18.75 2.40
CA ARG A 136 25.07 18.93 1.39
C ARG A 136 24.65 19.97 0.36
N MET A 137 24.99 21.20 0.70
CA MET A 137 25.34 22.24 -0.26
C MET A 137 26.52 21.75 -1.10
N SER A 138 26.29 21.52 -2.39
CA SER A 138 27.24 21.80 -3.47
C SER A 138 26.37 22.10 -4.71
N GLY A 139 26.18 23.35 -5.11
CA GLY A 139 27.24 24.15 -5.70
C GLY A 139 27.23 23.94 -7.22
N ARG A 140 26.31 24.63 -7.92
CA ARG A 140 26.48 24.99 -9.34
C ARG A 140 25.77 26.32 -9.61
N LYS A 141 26.53 27.40 -9.45
CA LYS A 141 26.33 28.64 -10.21
C LYS A 141 26.94 28.42 -11.60
N ASN A 142 26.18 28.76 -12.62
CA ASN A 142 26.55 29.40 -13.90
C ASN A 142 25.23 29.44 -14.69
N LYS A 143 24.48 30.54 -14.76
CA LYS A 143 24.70 31.68 -15.67
C LYS A 143 25.31 31.20 -16.99
N ASP A 144 24.50 31.14 -18.04
CA ASP A 144 24.75 31.95 -19.22
C ASP A 144 23.47 32.21 -20.03
N HIS A 145 23.39 33.47 -20.47
CA HIS A 145 22.42 34.06 -21.37
C HIS A 145 22.67 33.59 -22.81
N THR A 146 21.62 33.25 -23.55
CA THR A 146 21.46 33.53 -25.01
C THR A 146 19.98 33.26 -25.37
N GLU A 147 19.10 34.24 -25.53
CA GLU A 147 18.82 35.04 -26.75
C GLU A 147 18.68 34.24 -28.06
N ARG A 148 17.47 34.35 -28.68
CA ARG A 148 17.10 34.12 -30.09
C ARG A 148 17.10 32.63 -30.51
N TYR A 149 16.07 32.04 -31.11
CA TYR A 149 15.00 32.50 -32.02
C TYR A 149 13.65 31.88 -31.66
#